data_AF-A0A9D6ZXE7-F1
#
_entry.id   AF-A0A9D6ZXE7-F1
#
_cell.length_a   1.000
_cell.length_b   1.000
_cell.length_c   1.000
_cell.angle_alpha   90.00
_cell.angle_beta   90.00
_cell.angle_gamma   90.00
#
_symmetry.space_group_name_H-M   'P 1'
#
loop_
_entity.id
_entity.type
_entity.pdbx_description
1 polymer ?
#
loop_
_entity_poly.entity_id
_entity_poly.type
_entity_poly.pdbx_seq_one_letter_code
_entity_poly.pdbx_strand_id
1 'polypeptide(L)'
;MLAKFDEARLQRIHERWIAKPHFAAKASLLKAAIDAFAQKEPVAVIKILLTEIEGVLNDAHRAANGGQGAKLKALLAFAKASAEQKAGGPNTLLFPAAFAQYLEGHTFVNFDPVAQTGTAGSRHAVGHGAAAQDTYTMPRALQAILTLDQLAFYT
;
A
#
# COMPACT_ATOMS: atom_id res chain seq x y z
N MET A 1 -10.74 4.79 -16.23
CA MET A 1 -9.64 4.12 -15.48
C MET A 1 -10.18 3.07 -14.51
N LEU A 2 -11.12 3.41 -13.62
CA LEU A 2 -11.73 2.47 -12.65
C LEU A 2 -12.36 1.22 -13.29
N ALA A 3 -13.13 1.38 -14.38
CA ALA A 3 -13.79 0.25 -15.06
C ALA A 3 -12.83 -0.82 -15.63
N LYS A 4 -11.53 -0.54 -15.72
CA LYS A 4 -10.50 -1.51 -16.15
C LYS A 4 -9.97 -2.37 -15.00
N PHE A 5 -10.43 -2.15 -13.77
CA PHE A 5 -10.13 -2.95 -12.58
C PHE A 5 -11.38 -3.76 -12.24
N ASP A 6 -11.72 -4.66 -13.16
CA ASP A 6 -12.76 -5.66 -12.98
C ASP A 6 -12.32 -6.75 -12.01
N GLU A 7 -13.24 -7.63 -11.67
CA GLU A 7 -13.04 -8.75 -10.75
C GLU A 7 -11.83 -9.61 -11.14
N ALA A 8 -11.72 -9.98 -12.42
CA ALA A 8 -10.61 -10.79 -12.92
C ALA A 8 -9.26 -10.10 -12.71
N ARG A 9 -9.16 -8.79 -12.94
CA ARG A 9 -7.93 -8.04 -12.70
C ARG A 9 -7.61 -7.92 -11.20
N LEU A 10 -8.61 -7.67 -10.36
CA LEU A 10 -8.42 -7.58 -8.91
C LEU A 10 -7.99 -8.92 -8.32
N GLN A 11 -8.54 -10.02 -8.82
CA GLN A 11 -8.16 -11.37 -8.42
C GLN A 11 -6.69 -11.67 -8.77
N ARG A 12 -6.23 -11.28 -9.97
CA ARG A 12 -4.79 -11.39 -10.33
C ARG A 12 -3.88 -10.55 -9.43
N ILE A 13 -4.34 -9.41 -8.94
CA ILE A 13 -3.60 -8.59 -7.96
C ILE A 13 -3.49 -9.36 -6.64
N HIS A 14 -4.62 -9.87 -6.15
CA HIS A 14 -4.67 -10.64 -4.91
C HIS A 14 -3.80 -11.90 -4.96
N GLU A 15 -3.83 -12.66 -6.06
CA GLU A 15 -3.00 -13.85 -6.29
C GLU A 15 -1.51 -13.54 -6.20
N ARG A 16 -1.07 -12.42 -6.79
CA ARG A 16 0.32 -11.97 -6.68
C ARG A 16 0.70 -11.60 -5.25
N TRP A 17 -0.22 -11.03 -4.48
CA TRP A 17 0.01 -10.73 -3.07
C TRP A 17 0.17 -12.03 -2.26
N ILE A 18 -0.78 -12.95 -2.33
CA ILE A 18 -0.73 -14.17 -1.50
C ILE A 18 0.42 -15.12 -1.89
N ALA A 19 0.99 -14.99 -3.10
CA ALA A 19 2.21 -15.70 -3.48
C ALA A 19 3.46 -15.25 -2.68
N LYS A 20 3.38 -14.13 -1.95
CA LYS A 20 4.48 -13.60 -1.12
C LYS A 20 4.22 -13.86 0.35
N PRO A 21 5.16 -14.50 1.09
CA PRO A 21 4.94 -14.86 2.50
C PRO A 21 4.54 -13.68 3.40
N HIS A 22 5.18 -12.51 3.22
CA HIS A 22 4.91 -11.31 4.02
C HIS A 22 3.55 -10.64 3.72
N PHE A 23 2.92 -10.95 2.58
CA PHE A 23 1.54 -10.56 2.27
C PHE A 23 0.55 -11.64 2.72
N ALA A 24 0.91 -12.92 2.57
CA ALA A 24 0.07 -14.06 2.94
C ALA A 24 -0.32 -14.05 4.43
N ALA A 25 0.55 -13.53 5.30
CA ALA A 25 0.25 -13.30 6.72
C ALA A 25 -0.98 -12.40 6.97
N LYS A 26 -1.38 -11.59 5.97
CA LYS A 26 -2.53 -10.68 6.02
C LYS A 26 -3.60 -11.03 4.98
N ALA A 27 -3.57 -12.24 4.41
CA ALA A 27 -4.41 -12.62 3.27
C ALA A 27 -5.89 -12.33 3.48
N SER A 28 -6.45 -12.63 4.66
CA SER A 28 -7.87 -12.36 4.96
C SER A 28 -8.21 -10.86 4.91
N LEU A 29 -7.33 -10.00 5.44
CA LEU A 29 -7.53 -8.55 5.40
C LEU A 29 -7.44 -8.04 3.95
N LEU A 30 -6.42 -8.48 3.21
CA LEU A 30 -6.23 -8.08 1.83
C LEU A 30 -7.38 -8.53 0.92
N LYS A 31 -7.91 -9.75 1.13
CA LYS A 31 -9.10 -10.24 0.44
C LYS A 31 -10.33 -9.39 0.75
N ALA A 32 -10.54 -9.03 2.02
CA ALA A 32 -11.64 -8.15 2.41
C ALA A 32 -11.57 -6.77 1.73
N ALA A 33 -10.36 -6.21 1.56
CA ALA A 33 -10.18 -4.97 0.80
C ALA A 33 -10.51 -5.14 -0.69
N ILE A 34 -10.12 -6.25 -1.31
CA ILE A 34 -10.45 -6.52 -2.72
C ILE A 34 -11.96 -6.68 -2.92
N ASP A 35 -12.64 -7.40 -2.01
CA ASP A 35 -14.08 -7.61 -2.05
C ASP A 35 -14.84 -6.29 -1.84
N ALA A 36 -14.37 -5.44 -0.93
CA ALA A 36 -14.91 -4.11 -0.72
C ALA A 36 -14.78 -3.24 -1.98
N PHE A 37 -13.65 -3.32 -2.71
CA PHE A 37 -13.49 -2.57 -3.95
C PHE A 37 -14.49 -3.03 -5.02
N ALA A 38 -14.71 -4.33 -5.16
CA ALA A 38 -15.71 -4.88 -6.08
C ALA A 38 -17.14 -4.40 -5.74
N GLN A 39 -17.43 -4.23 -4.45
CA GLN A 39 -18.70 -3.69 -3.94
C GLN A 39 -18.79 -2.16 -3.99
N LYS A 40 -17.75 -1.46 -4.47
CA LYS A 40 -17.66 0.00 -4.51
C LYS A 40 -17.68 0.66 -3.12
N GLU A 41 -17.01 0.04 -2.16
CA GLU A 41 -16.90 0.48 -0.76
C GLU A 41 -15.51 1.10 -0.48
N PRO A 42 -15.23 2.34 -0.92
CA PRO A 42 -13.88 2.91 -0.86
C PRO A 42 -13.37 3.11 0.57
N VAL A 43 -14.26 3.36 1.53
CA VAL A 43 -13.90 3.52 2.95
C VAL A 43 -13.23 2.27 3.47
N ALA A 44 -13.85 1.10 3.26
CA ALA A 44 -13.33 -0.18 3.72
C ALA A 44 -11.99 -0.51 3.04
N VAL A 45 -11.88 -0.32 1.72
CA VAL A 45 -10.63 -0.54 0.97
C VAL A 45 -9.49 0.28 1.58
N ILE A 46 -9.71 1.59 1.75
CA ILE A 46 -8.67 2.51 2.20
C ILE A 46 -8.30 2.23 3.65
N LYS A 47 -9.30 2.03 4.53
CA LYS A 47 -9.08 1.75 5.95
C LYS A 47 -8.30 0.46 6.17
N ILE A 48 -8.57 -0.58 5.39
CA ILE A 48 -7.81 -1.83 5.48
C ILE A 48 -6.41 -1.64 4.91
N LEU A 49 -6.27 -1.20 3.65
CA LEU A 49 -4.97 -1.24 2.98
C LEU A 49 -3.96 -0.25 3.57
N LEU A 50 -4.38 0.96 3.92
CA LEU A 50 -3.44 1.97 4.44
C LEU A 50 -3.02 1.71 5.89
N THR A 51 -3.79 0.98 6.69
CA THR A 51 -3.31 0.57 8.02
C THR A 51 -2.38 -0.64 7.95
N GLU A 52 -2.58 -1.52 6.97
CA GLU A 52 -1.75 -2.72 6.81
C GLU A 52 -0.42 -2.47 6.08
N ILE A 53 -0.29 -1.41 5.28
CA ILE A 53 0.87 -1.19 4.41
C ILE A 53 2.21 -1.12 5.15
N GLU A 54 2.29 -0.49 6.33
CA GLU A 54 3.52 -0.50 7.14
C GLU A 54 3.80 -1.89 7.70
N GLY A 55 2.77 -2.62 8.11
CA GLY A 55 2.90 -4.00 8.58
C GLY A 55 3.50 -4.91 7.50
N VAL A 56 2.99 -4.84 6.27
CA VAL A 56 3.52 -5.58 5.12
C VAL A 56 4.99 -5.25 4.87
N LEU A 57 5.36 -3.96 4.90
CA LEU A 57 6.74 -3.53 4.71
C LEU A 57 7.66 -4.03 5.84
N ASN A 58 7.17 -4.00 7.07
CA ASN A 58 7.91 -4.47 8.23
C ASN A 58 8.10 -5.99 8.20
N ASP A 59 7.10 -6.75 7.76
CA ASP A 59 7.20 -8.19 7.60
C ASP A 59 8.21 -8.56 6.49
N ALA A 60 8.21 -7.82 5.38
CA ALA A 60 9.22 -7.95 4.34
C ALA A 60 10.64 -7.62 4.86
N HIS A 61 10.77 -6.53 5.63
CA HIS A 61 12.03 -6.14 6.25
C HIS A 61 12.53 -7.22 7.22
N ARG A 62 11.65 -7.75 8.07
CA ARG A 62 11.97 -8.84 9.01
C ARG A 62 12.47 -10.07 8.28
N ALA A 63 11.83 -10.46 7.17
CA ALA A 63 12.27 -11.60 6.37
C ALA A 63 13.69 -11.39 5.78
N ALA A 64 14.03 -10.17 5.37
CA ALA A 64 15.33 -9.84 4.81
C ALA A 64 16.44 -9.61 5.87
N ASN A 65 16.07 -9.28 7.12
CA ASN A 65 17.00 -8.83 8.16
C ASN A 65 16.94 -9.68 9.44
N GLY A 66 16.81 -11.00 9.31
CA GLY A 66 16.92 -11.92 10.44
C GLY A 66 15.86 -11.72 11.53
N GLY A 67 14.65 -11.32 11.14
CA GLY A 67 13.51 -11.10 12.05
C GLY A 67 13.48 -9.72 12.72
N GLN A 68 14.42 -8.82 12.42
CA GLN A 68 14.43 -7.47 12.97
C GLN A 68 13.44 -6.57 12.24
N GLY A 69 12.52 -5.96 12.99
CA GLY A 69 11.67 -4.90 12.46
C GLY A 69 12.43 -3.58 12.34
N ALA A 70 11.80 -2.59 11.71
CA ALA A 70 12.39 -1.26 11.59
C ALA A 70 11.35 -0.14 11.72
N LYS A 71 11.82 1.07 12.03
CA LYS A 71 10.99 2.28 12.01
C LYS A 71 10.68 2.66 10.56
N LEU A 72 9.57 3.38 10.34
CA LEU A 72 9.10 3.80 9.01
C LEU A 72 10.21 4.30 8.08
N LYS A 73 11.06 5.23 8.52
CA LYS A 73 12.13 5.79 7.67
C LYS A 73 13.06 4.70 7.12
N ALA A 74 13.40 3.71 7.94
CA ALA A 74 14.22 2.58 7.52
C ALA A 74 13.42 1.59 6.64
N LEU A 75 12.13 1.41 6.88
CA LEU A 75 11.26 0.61 6.01
C LEU A 75 11.14 1.22 4.59
N LEU A 76 11.01 2.53 4.48
CA LEU A 76 10.98 3.23 3.19
C LEU A 76 12.31 3.15 2.46
N ALA A 77 13.44 3.31 3.18
CA ALA A 77 14.76 3.12 2.62
C ALA A 77 14.98 1.67 2.14
N PHE A 78 14.53 0.69 2.91
CA PHE A 78 14.54 -0.73 2.53
C PHE A 78 13.73 -0.99 1.26
N ALA A 79 12.49 -0.49 1.19
CA ALA A 79 11.63 -0.67 0.03
C ALA A 79 12.26 -0.05 -1.23
N LYS A 80 12.85 1.15 -1.12
CA LYS A 80 13.57 1.81 -2.21
C LYS A 80 14.79 0.99 -2.66
N ALA A 81 15.64 0.56 -1.73
CA ALA A 81 16.83 -0.23 -2.05
C ALA A 81 16.46 -1.56 -2.71
N SER A 82 15.43 -2.24 -2.23
CA SER A 82 14.95 -3.49 -2.83
C SER A 82 14.40 -3.27 -4.24
N ALA A 83 13.69 -2.17 -4.45
CA ALA A 83 13.18 -1.78 -5.76
C ALA A 83 14.32 -1.46 -6.76
N GLU A 84 15.36 -0.75 -6.32
CA GLU A 84 16.55 -0.44 -7.13
C GLU A 84 17.34 -1.71 -7.49
N GLN A 85 17.52 -2.64 -6.55
CA GLN A 85 18.21 -3.91 -6.80
C GLN A 85 17.48 -4.79 -7.82
N LYS A 86 16.14 -4.78 -7.77
CA LYS A 86 15.34 -5.57 -8.71
C LYS A 86 15.13 -4.85 -10.04
N ALA A 87 15.42 -3.55 -10.14
CA ALA A 87 15.18 -2.75 -11.34
C ALA A 87 15.86 -3.36 -12.58
N GLY A 88 15.10 -3.51 -13.66
CA GLY A 88 15.57 -4.17 -14.89
C GLY A 88 15.34 -5.69 -14.92
N GLY A 89 14.86 -6.29 -13.82
CA GLY A 89 14.38 -7.66 -13.82
C GLY A 89 13.05 -7.82 -14.57
N PRO A 90 12.74 -9.03 -15.09
CA PRO A 90 11.59 -9.29 -15.96
C PRO A 90 10.23 -9.01 -15.29
N ASN A 91 10.21 -8.97 -13.95
CA ASN A 91 9.01 -8.75 -13.13
C ASN A 91 9.15 -7.50 -12.26
N THR A 92 9.82 -6.44 -12.74
CA THR A 92 9.90 -5.18 -11.99
C THR A 92 9.26 -4.03 -12.71
N LEU A 93 8.59 -3.20 -11.92
CA LEU A 93 8.10 -1.92 -12.38
C LEU A 93 9.25 -0.91 -12.29
N LEU A 94 9.45 -0.17 -13.37
CA LEU A 94 10.43 0.90 -13.45
C LEU A 94 10.06 2.05 -12.49
N PHE A 95 11.01 2.95 -12.25
CA PHE A 95 10.87 4.16 -11.40
C PHE A 95 10.83 3.94 -9.88
N PRO A 96 11.76 3.17 -9.29
CA PRO A 96 11.83 2.97 -7.85
C PRO A 96 11.99 4.29 -7.06
N ALA A 97 12.78 5.23 -7.58
CA ALA A 97 12.97 6.54 -6.96
C ALA A 97 11.70 7.40 -6.94
N ALA A 98 10.94 7.45 -8.05
CA ALA A 98 9.69 8.21 -8.11
C ALA A 98 8.62 7.61 -7.19
N PHE A 99 8.57 6.27 -7.10
CA PHE A 99 7.66 5.62 -6.17
C PHE A 99 8.03 5.87 -4.70
N ALA A 100 9.33 5.88 -4.36
CA ALA A 100 9.76 6.25 -3.02
C ALA A 100 9.36 7.69 -2.65
N GLN A 101 9.55 8.64 -3.58
CA GLN A 101 9.08 10.03 -3.40
C GLN A 101 7.56 10.09 -3.22
N TYR A 102 6.81 9.29 -3.97
CA TYR A 102 5.36 9.18 -3.81
C TYR A 102 4.97 8.61 -2.44
N LEU A 103 5.65 7.57 -1.94
CA LEU A 103 5.39 7.03 -0.62
C LEU A 103 5.63 8.08 0.47
N GLU A 104 6.74 8.82 0.41
CA GLU A 104 7.08 9.85 1.38
C GLU A 104 6.14 11.07 1.31
N GLY A 105 5.87 11.56 0.10
CA GLY A 105 5.11 12.78 -0.13
C GLY A 105 3.59 12.61 -0.13
N HIS A 106 3.08 11.37 -0.23
CA HIS A 106 1.64 11.11 -0.34
C HIS A 106 1.15 10.05 0.64
N THR A 107 1.70 8.83 0.61
CA THR A 107 1.19 7.72 1.43
C THR A 107 1.54 7.86 2.90
N PHE A 108 2.75 8.31 3.22
CA PHE A 108 3.29 8.46 4.57
C PHE A 108 3.49 9.93 4.94
N VAL A 109 2.87 10.86 4.21
CA VAL A 109 2.90 12.28 4.56
C VAL A 109 2.19 12.50 5.90
N ASN A 110 2.78 13.33 6.75
CA ASN A 110 2.12 13.80 7.97
C ASN A 110 0.91 14.68 7.62
N PHE A 111 0.01 14.85 8.58
CA PHE A 111 -1.09 15.81 8.48
C PHE A 111 -1.04 16.76 9.67
N ASP A 112 -1.65 17.94 9.52
CA ASP A 112 -1.81 18.88 10.61
C ASP A 112 -3.14 18.59 11.35
N PRO A 113 -3.11 18.14 12.62
CA PRO A 113 -4.32 17.85 13.37
C PRO A 113 -5.12 19.11 13.75
N VAL A 114 -4.46 20.28 13.80
CA VAL A 114 -5.11 21.56 14.11
C VAL A 114 -5.80 22.11 12.86
N ALA A 115 -5.12 22.08 11.72
CA ALA A 115 -5.68 22.55 10.45
C ALA A 115 -6.57 21.51 9.74
N GLN A 116 -6.70 20.29 10.29
CA GLN A 116 -7.52 19.20 9.76
C GLN A 116 -7.27 18.88 8.27
N THR A 117 -6.01 18.91 7.85
CA THR A 117 -5.61 18.75 6.43
C THR A 117 -5.49 17.29 5.98
N GLY A 118 -5.96 16.34 6.79
CA GLY A 118 -5.82 14.92 6.52
C GLY A 118 -6.67 14.45 5.33
N THR A 119 -6.08 13.64 4.45
CA THR A 119 -6.79 13.03 3.32
C THR A 119 -6.70 11.51 3.35
N ALA A 120 -7.67 10.84 2.74
CA ALA A 120 -7.73 9.38 2.62
C ALA A 120 -6.62 8.76 1.74
N GLY A 121 -5.67 9.58 1.25
CA GLY A 121 -4.44 9.09 0.60
C GLY A 121 -3.27 8.87 1.57
N SER A 122 -3.31 9.50 2.76
CA SER A 122 -2.27 9.38 3.78
C SER A 122 -2.64 8.32 4.80
N ARG A 123 -1.74 7.36 5.00
CA ARG A 123 -1.87 6.37 6.07
C ARG A 123 -1.94 7.03 7.45
N HIS A 124 -1.23 8.14 7.66
CA HIS A 124 -1.18 8.81 8.95
C HIS A 124 -2.54 9.44 9.24
N ALA A 125 -3.10 10.18 8.29
CA ALA A 125 -4.43 10.74 8.44
C ALA A 125 -5.49 9.65 8.64
N VAL A 126 -5.44 8.57 7.84
CA VAL A 126 -6.42 7.48 7.93
C VAL A 126 -6.32 6.71 9.24
N GLY A 127 -5.10 6.37 9.67
CA GLY A 127 -4.83 5.61 10.90
C GLY A 127 -5.13 6.39 12.17
N HIS A 128 -4.97 7.72 12.15
CA HIS A 128 -5.34 8.60 13.26
C HIS A 128 -6.80 9.09 13.20
N GLY A 129 -7.58 8.66 12.20
CA GLY A 129 -8.99 9.07 12.07
C GLY A 129 -9.19 10.53 11.66
N ALA A 130 -8.16 11.17 11.11
CA ALA A 130 -8.15 12.59 10.75
C ALA A 130 -8.34 12.85 9.25
N ALA A 131 -8.58 11.81 8.44
CA ALA A 131 -8.86 11.96 7.02
C ALA A 131 -10.31 12.43 6.79
N ALA A 132 -10.48 13.48 5.99
CA ALA A 132 -11.79 14.02 5.66
C ALA A 132 -12.66 13.02 4.88
N GLN A 133 -13.95 12.95 5.24
CA GLN A 133 -14.90 11.94 4.74
C GLN A 133 -15.06 11.96 3.21
N ASP A 134 -15.10 13.15 2.61
CA ASP A 134 -15.25 13.37 1.17
C ASP A 134 -14.06 12.87 0.34
N THR A 135 -12.91 12.65 0.97
CA THR A 135 -11.71 12.13 0.30
C THR A 135 -11.73 10.61 0.12
N TYR A 136 -12.63 9.88 0.80
CA TYR A 136 -12.81 8.43 0.65
C TYR A 136 -13.55 8.08 -0.64
N THR A 137 -12.83 8.10 -1.76
CA THR A 137 -13.39 7.90 -3.10
C THR A 137 -12.85 6.64 -3.77
N MET A 138 -13.58 6.11 -4.75
CA MET A 138 -13.11 4.95 -5.54
C MET A 138 -11.75 5.15 -6.22
N PRO A 139 -11.42 6.34 -6.78
CA PRO A 139 -10.07 6.62 -7.25
C PRO A 139 -9.00 6.48 -6.16
N ARG A 140 -9.28 6.91 -4.92
CA ARG A 140 -8.33 6.76 -3.80
C ARG A 140 -8.21 5.32 -3.33
N ALA A 141 -9.31 4.57 -3.33
CA ALA A 141 -9.30 3.14 -3.06
C ALA A 141 -8.43 2.39 -4.08
N LEU A 142 -8.59 2.70 -5.37
CA LEU A 142 -7.75 2.13 -6.43
C LEU A 142 -6.28 2.52 -6.24
N GLN A 143 -6.01 3.78 -5.88
CA GLN A 143 -4.66 4.25 -5.60
C GLN A 143 -4.01 3.47 -4.45
N ALA A 144 -4.76 3.18 -3.37
CA ALA A 144 -4.26 2.36 -2.26
C ALA A 144 -3.94 0.92 -2.71
N ILE A 145 -4.81 0.29 -3.52
CA ILE A 145 -4.56 -1.03 -4.12
C ILE A 145 -3.27 -1.01 -4.95
N LEU A 146 -3.14 -0.03 -5.85
CA LEU A 146 -1.96 0.07 -6.72
C LEU A 146 -0.68 0.39 -5.95
N THR A 147 -0.77 1.17 -4.88
CA THR A 147 0.39 1.47 -4.01
C THR A 147 0.89 0.20 -3.34
N LEU A 148 -0.03 -0.59 -2.76
CA LEU A 148 0.33 -1.85 -2.14
C LEU A 148 0.82 -2.88 -3.18
N ASP A 149 0.22 -2.90 -4.36
CA ASP A 149 0.63 -3.78 -5.44
C ASP A 149 2.03 -3.47 -5.97
N GLN A 150 2.39 -2.19 -6.07
CA GLN A 150 3.74 -1.78 -6.41
C GLN A 150 4.76 -2.31 -5.39
N LEU A 151 4.44 -2.23 -4.08
CA LEU A 151 5.31 -2.77 -3.04
C LEU A 151 5.52 -4.26 -3.19
N ALA A 152 4.50 -5.02 -3.62
CA ALA A 152 4.66 -6.44 -3.91
C ALA A 152 5.74 -6.68 -4.98
N PHE A 153 5.90 -5.82 -5.98
CA PHE A 153 7.01 -5.99 -6.95
C PHE A 153 8.39 -5.71 -6.35
N TYR A 154 8.45 -4.94 -5.26
CA TYR A 154 9.70 -4.51 -4.64
C TYR A 154 10.12 -5.38 -3.47
N THR A 155 9.21 -6.07 -2.78
CA THR A 155 9.51 -6.96 -1.66
C THR A 155 9.44 -8.43 -2.04
#